data_AF-A0A8U0A7G7-F1
#
_entry.id   AF-A0A8U0A7G7-F1
#
_cell.length_a   1.000
_cell.length_b   1.000
_cell.length_c   1.000
_cell.angle_alpha   90.00
_cell.angle_beta   90.00
_cell.angle_gamma   90.00
#
_symmetry.space_group_name_H-M   'P 1'
#
loop_
_entity.id
_entity.type
_entity.pdbx_description
1 polymer ?
#
loop_
_entity_poly.entity_id
_entity_poly.type
_entity_poly.pdbx_seq_one_letter_code
_entity_poly.pdbx_strand_id
1 'polypeptide(L)'
;MAEQDVNPNAYTVDELSDEVKSIDDPETLTEMYDAETEQQDRTGAKEAIETRLEDLDTEGTDDSITKTRDAIERSLASIEGSEEANDDADEDASGSIEESSIKEIQTHVRDQLPELIDRPLDSIVEVDRDEEGWRVIVEFIERRSIPDTQDILGRYEVRLSVDGQIHSYRRRNRYRRDDTTPVE
;
A
#
# COMPACT_ATOMS: atom_id res chain seq x y z
N MET A 1 -34.75 18.62 -10.78
CA MET A 1 -33.63 17.85 -11.35
C MET A 1 -34.27 16.70 -12.12
N ALA A 2 -33.86 16.47 -13.37
CA ALA A 2 -34.49 15.45 -14.21
C ALA A 2 -33.90 14.10 -13.82
N GLU A 3 -34.76 13.22 -13.29
CA GLU A 3 -34.48 11.81 -13.08
C GLU A 3 -34.18 11.19 -14.44
N GLN A 4 -32.91 10.95 -14.76
CA GLN A 4 -32.54 10.15 -15.92
C GLN A 4 -32.71 8.69 -15.52
N ASP A 5 -33.92 8.17 -15.73
CA ASP A 5 -34.22 6.74 -15.62
C ASP A 5 -33.49 6.00 -16.76
N VAL A 6 -32.19 5.74 -16.58
CA VAL A 6 -31.42 4.96 -17.53
C VAL A 6 -31.68 3.49 -17.22
N ASN A 7 -32.55 2.88 -18.02
CA ASN A 7 -32.91 1.49 -17.80
C ASN A 7 -31.84 0.54 -18.38
N PRO A 8 -31.14 -0.25 -17.56
CA PRO A 8 -30.04 -1.10 -18.03
C PRO A 8 -30.51 -2.27 -18.91
N ASN A 9 -31.80 -2.61 -18.86
CA ASN A 9 -32.40 -3.65 -19.68
C ASN A 9 -32.65 -3.22 -21.14
N ALA A 10 -32.62 -1.91 -21.43
CA ALA A 10 -32.75 -1.41 -22.79
C ALA A 10 -31.52 -1.76 -23.66
N TYR A 11 -30.42 -2.18 -23.05
CA TYR A 11 -29.14 -2.46 -23.69
C TYR A 11 -28.69 -3.92 -23.51
N THR A 12 -27.95 -4.43 -24.49
CA THR A 12 -27.17 -5.66 -24.30
C THR A 12 -26.00 -5.41 -23.35
N VAL A 13 -25.40 -6.46 -22.78
CA VAL A 13 -24.27 -6.32 -21.83
C VAL A 13 -23.10 -5.51 -22.43
N ASP A 14 -22.85 -5.70 -23.74
CA ASP A 14 -21.78 -5.00 -24.47
C ASP A 14 -22.11 -3.52 -24.65
N GLU A 15 -23.33 -3.20 -25.07
CA GLU A 15 -23.81 -1.82 -25.23
C GLU A 15 -23.88 -1.08 -23.90
N LEU A 16 -24.35 -1.76 -22.85
CA LEU A 16 -24.40 -1.21 -21.50
C LEU A 16 -22.99 -0.89 -20.98
N SER A 17 -22.01 -1.76 -21.26
CA SER A 17 -20.62 -1.52 -20.85
C SER A 17 -20.01 -0.27 -21.50
N ASP A 18 -20.42 0.07 -22.72
CA ASP A 18 -19.96 1.28 -23.42
C ASP A 18 -20.67 2.54 -22.90
N GLU A 19 -21.98 2.45 -22.67
CA GLU A 19 -22.80 3.54 -22.12
C GLU A 19 -22.36 3.90 -20.70
N VAL A 20 -22.18 2.90 -19.82
CA VAL A 20 -21.75 3.07 -18.42
C VAL A 20 -20.42 3.80 -18.32
N LYS A 21 -19.46 3.54 -19.23
CA LYS A 21 -18.17 4.23 -19.24
C LYS A 21 -18.28 5.73 -19.56
N SER A 22 -19.34 6.13 -20.25
CA SER A 22 -19.60 7.54 -20.61
C SER A 22 -20.36 8.30 -19.53
N ILE A 23 -20.73 7.63 -18.43
CA ILE A 23 -21.46 8.21 -17.30
C ILE A 23 -20.46 8.54 -16.20
N ASP A 24 -20.42 9.81 -15.81
CA ASP A 24 -19.56 10.35 -14.75
C ASP A 24 -20.33 10.59 -13.43
N ASP A 25 -21.61 10.23 -13.38
CA ASP A 25 -22.48 10.48 -12.22
C ASP A 25 -22.65 9.21 -11.37
N PRO A 26 -22.12 9.18 -10.14
CA PRO A 26 -22.15 7.98 -9.29
C PRO A 26 -23.54 7.64 -8.78
N GLU A 27 -24.42 8.63 -8.61
CA GLU A 27 -25.81 8.40 -8.21
C GLU A 27 -26.54 7.62 -9.32
N THR A 28 -26.38 8.07 -10.56
CA THR A 28 -26.94 7.42 -11.76
C THR A 28 -26.43 5.98 -11.93
N LEU A 29 -25.15 5.72 -11.68
CA LEU A 29 -24.58 4.37 -11.74
C LEU A 29 -25.10 3.45 -10.64
N THR A 30 -25.29 3.98 -9.43
CA THR A 30 -25.87 3.23 -8.31
C THR A 30 -27.30 2.79 -8.63
N GLU A 31 -28.10 3.68 -9.20
CA GLU A 31 -29.47 3.37 -9.62
C GLU A 31 -29.51 2.30 -10.72
N MET A 32 -28.58 2.34 -11.68
CA MET A 32 -28.47 1.27 -12.69
C MET A 32 -28.06 -0.08 -12.10
N TYR A 33 -27.16 -0.10 -11.12
CA TYR A 33 -26.75 -1.33 -10.47
C TYR A 33 -27.91 -2.00 -9.73
N ASP A 34 -28.69 -1.20 -9.00
CA ASP A 34 -29.88 -1.66 -8.29
C ASP A 34 -30.94 -2.17 -9.27
N ALA A 35 -31.23 -1.39 -10.33
CA ALA A 35 -32.16 -1.77 -11.38
C ALA A 35 -31.73 -3.06 -12.12
N GLU A 36 -30.44 -3.28 -12.37
CA GLU A 36 -29.96 -4.52 -12.99
C GLU A 36 -30.14 -5.71 -12.04
N THR A 37 -29.87 -5.52 -10.74
CA THR A 37 -30.01 -6.53 -9.68
C THR A 37 -31.46 -6.96 -9.49
N GLU A 38 -32.41 -6.03 -9.56
CA GLU A 38 -33.84 -6.34 -9.42
C GLU A 38 -34.46 -6.98 -10.67
N GLN A 39 -33.91 -6.72 -11.86
CA GLN A 39 -34.52 -7.14 -13.13
C GLN A 39 -33.99 -8.45 -13.70
N GLN A 40 -32.71 -8.51 -14.06
CA GLN A 40 -32.12 -9.63 -14.80
C GLN A 40 -30.84 -10.18 -14.17
N ASP A 41 -30.25 -9.46 -13.23
CA ASP A 41 -29.04 -9.82 -12.50
C ASP A 41 -27.90 -10.29 -13.40
N ARG A 42 -27.73 -9.66 -14.59
CA ARG A 42 -26.70 -10.09 -15.53
C ARG A 42 -25.33 -9.74 -14.96
N THR A 43 -24.54 -10.75 -14.63
CA THR A 43 -23.22 -10.57 -14.00
C THR A 43 -22.33 -9.61 -14.79
N GLY A 44 -22.25 -9.76 -16.11
CA GLY A 44 -21.41 -8.87 -16.94
C GLY A 44 -21.89 -7.41 -16.99
N ALA A 45 -23.19 -7.16 -16.79
CA ALA A 45 -23.72 -5.79 -16.72
C ALA A 45 -23.37 -5.14 -15.37
N LYS A 46 -23.52 -5.89 -14.28
CA LYS A 46 -23.17 -5.45 -12.93
C LYS A 46 -21.69 -5.14 -12.79
N GLU A 47 -20.82 -6.03 -13.30
CA GLU A 47 -19.36 -5.82 -13.27
C GLU A 47 -18.96 -4.54 -14.01
N ALA A 48 -19.61 -4.22 -15.14
CA ALA A 48 -19.33 -3.00 -15.87
C ALA A 48 -19.71 -1.73 -15.08
N ILE A 49 -20.85 -1.76 -14.39
CA ILE A 49 -21.34 -0.65 -13.54
C ILE A 49 -20.48 -0.49 -12.29
N GLU A 50 -20.17 -1.59 -11.60
CA GLU A 50 -19.33 -1.61 -10.40
C GLU A 50 -17.93 -1.06 -10.69
N THR A 51 -17.29 -1.53 -11.76
CA THR A 51 -15.97 -1.05 -12.18
C THR A 51 -15.93 0.46 -12.38
N ARG A 52 -16.99 1.04 -12.97
CA ARG A 52 -17.05 2.49 -13.19
C ARG A 52 -17.35 3.28 -11.92
N LEU A 53 -18.15 2.71 -11.02
CA LEU A 53 -18.44 3.31 -9.73
C LEU A 53 -17.18 3.37 -8.84
N GLU A 54 -16.32 2.35 -8.90
CA GLU A 54 -14.99 2.35 -8.26
C GLU A 54 -14.05 3.41 -8.87
N ASP A 55 -14.07 3.57 -10.19
CA ASP A 55 -13.28 4.59 -10.91
C ASP A 55 -13.72 6.02 -10.53
N LEU A 56 -15.01 6.25 -10.31
CA LEU A 56 -15.53 7.56 -9.88
C LEU A 56 -15.39 7.82 -8.37
N ASP A 57 -15.46 6.79 -7.52
CA ASP A 57 -15.15 6.92 -6.08
C ASP A 57 -13.68 7.29 -5.87
N THR A 58 -12.79 6.79 -6.74
CA THR A 58 -11.38 7.17 -6.74
C THR A 58 -11.11 8.56 -7.34
N GLU A 59 -11.97 9.07 -8.23
CA GLU A 59 -11.93 10.48 -8.68
C GLU A 59 -12.53 11.48 -7.65
N GLY A 60 -13.18 10.98 -6.59
CA GLY A 60 -13.68 11.78 -5.46
C GLY A 60 -12.68 11.97 -4.30
N THR A 61 -11.47 11.39 -4.38
CA THR A 61 -10.47 11.46 -3.30
C THR A 61 -9.05 11.66 -3.84
N ASP A 62 -8.78 12.86 -4.33
CA ASP A 62 -7.49 13.54 -4.07
C ASP A 62 -7.65 14.45 -2.84
N ASP A 63 -8.15 13.91 -1.72
CA ASP A 63 -8.27 14.67 -0.46
C ASP A 63 -8.28 13.74 0.77
N SER A 64 -7.30 12.84 0.88
CA SER A 64 -7.03 12.13 2.15
C SER A 64 -6.00 12.86 3.04
N ILE A 65 -5.53 14.05 2.63
CA ILE A 65 -4.44 14.77 3.33
C ILE A 65 -4.98 15.86 4.31
N THR A 66 -6.23 16.30 4.19
CA THR A 66 -6.71 17.48 4.96
C THR A 66 -7.27 17.16 6.35
N LYS A 67 -7.73 15.93 6.62
CA LYS A 67 -8.33 15.58 7.92
C LYS A 67 -7.31 15.40 9.06
N THR A 68 -6.04 15.19 8.72
CA THR A 68 -4.95 15.02 9.70
C THR A 68 -4.38 16.37 10.17
N ARG A 69 -4.65 17.47 9.45
CA ARG A 69 -4.07 18.79 9.73
C ARG A 69 -4.66 19.46 10.98
N ASP A 70 -5.97 19.32 11.21
CA ASP A 70 -6.66 19.92 12.38
C ASP A 70 -6.36 19.18 13.71
N ALA A 71 -5.85 17.94 13.63
CA ALA A 71 -5.40 17.17 14.79
C ALA A 71 -3.94 17.49 15.18
N ILE A 72 -3.10 17.84 14.21
CA ILE A 72 -1.68 18.13 14.42
C ILE A 72 -1.49 19.54 15.04
N GLU A 73 -2.28 20.55 14.64
CA GLU A 73 -2.15 21.91 15.21
C GLU A 73 -2.42 21.98 16.72
N ARG A 74 -3.24 21.09 17.28
CA ARG A 74 -3.45 21.01 18.74
C ARG A 74 -2.32 20.34 19.51
N SER A 75 -1.45 19.61 18.83
CA SER A 75 -0.35 18.85 19.46
C SER A 75 0.97 19.64 19.50
N LEU A 76 1.08 20.74 18.76
CA LEU A 76 2.31 21.55 18.63
C LEU A 76 2.51 22.58 19.77
N ALA A 77 1.56 22.74 20.68
CA ALA A 77 1.62 23.73 21.76
C ALA A 77 2.21 23.23 23.09
N SER A 78 2.75 22.00 23.15
CA SER A 78 3.19 21.37 24.41
C SER A 78 4.65 20.90 24.42
N ILE A 79 5.44 21.22 23.40
CA ILE A 79 6.85 20.80 23.31
C ILE A 79 7.72 22.05 23.24
N GLU A 80 7.66 22.87 24.28
CA GLU A 80 8.63 23.93 24.52
C GLU A 80 9.25 23.65 25.89
N GLY A 81 10.55 23.40 25.89
CA GLY A 81 11.35 23.30 27.11
C GLY A 81 11.91 21.90 27.36
N SER A 82 13.15 21.70 26.93
CA SER A 82 14.26 21.21 27.77
C SER A 82 15.49 21.05 26.87
N GLU A 83 16.35 22.06 26.93
CA GLU A 83 17.65 22.14 26.26
C GLU A 83 18.72 21.29 26.95
N GLU A 84 19.90 21.27 26.31
CA GLU A 84 21.25 20.98 26.83
C GLU A 84 21.80 19.56 26.54
N ALA A 85 22.96 19.35 25.92
CA ALA A 85 23.96 20.21 25.27
C ALA A 85 25.01 19.30 24.58
N ASN A 86 25.69 19.86 23.56
CA ASN A 86 26.91 19.39 22.85
C ASN A 86 26.67 18.31 21.78
N ASP A 87 27.28 18.30 20.59
CA ASP A 87 28.49 18.95 20.06
C ASP A 87 28.40 18.88 18.52
N ASP A 88 28.80 19.96 17.83
CA ASP A 88 29.13 20.09 16.39
C ASP A 88 28.58 19.09 15.35
N ALA A 89 27.59 19.53 14.56
CA ALA A 89 27.48 19.22 13.14
C ALA A 89 26.60 20.27 12.43
N ASP A 90 27.22 21.07 11.57
CA ASP A 90 26.55 21.85 10.53
C ASP A 90 26.07 20.86 9.43
N GLU A 91 24.94 21.16 8.80
CA GLU A 91 24.21 20.41 7.76
C GLU A 91 23.26 19.28 8.26
N ASP A 92 21.96 19.57 8.34
CA ASP A 92 21.00 19.24 7.26
C ASP A 92 19.56 19.08 7.79
N ALA A 93 18.65 19.97 7.38
CA ALA A 93 17.21 19.86 7.67
C ALA A 93 16.51 18.81 6.78
N SER A 94 17.26 18.07 5.94
CA SER A 94 16.75 17.00 5.05
C SER A 94 16.50 15.66 5.76
N GLY A 95 17.17 15.38 6.88
CA GLY A 95 17.12 14.06 7.54
C GLY A 95 15.74 13.67 8.11
N SER A 96 14.96 14.64 8.63
CA SER A 96 13.69 14.34 9.29
C SER A 96 12.60 13.82 8.35
N ILE A 97 12.66 14.16 7.06
CA ILE A 97 11.73 13.62 6.06
C ILE A 97 12.16 12.22 5.65
N GLU A 98 13.46 11.96 5.52
CA GLU A 98 13.99 10.64 5.15
C GLU A 98 13.75 9.59 6.24
N GLU A 99 13.92 9.93 7.52
CA GLU A 99 13.61 9.04 8.64
C GLU A 99 12.13 8.62 8.65
N SER A 100 11.23 9.55 8.31
CA SER A 100 9.80 9.29 8.23
C SER A 100 9.49 8.28 7.11
N SER A 101 10.05 8.50 5.92
CA SER A 101 9.85 7.60 4.79
C SER A 101 10.47 6.21 5.02
N ILE A 102 11.64 6.10 5.64
CA ILE A 102 12.24 4.79 5.99
C ILE A 102 11.29 4.00 6.91
N LYS A 103 10.68 4.67 7.89
CA LYS A 103 9.75 4.03 8.84
C LYS A 103 8.46 3.58 8.16
N GLU A 104 7.94 4.37 7.23
CA GLU A 104 6.78 4.00 6.41
C GLU A 104 7.08 2.74 5.59
N ILE A 105 8.22 2.71 4.89
CA ILE A 105 8.65 1.56 4.10
C ILE A 105 8.85 0.32 4.97
N GLN A 106 9.49 0.45 6.14
CA GLN A 106 9.62 -0.68 7.07
C GLN A 106 8.27 -1.23 7.52
N THR A 107 7.30 -0.34 7.78
CA THR A 107 5.95 -0.74 8.18
C THR A 107 5.24 -1.47 7.05
N HIS A 108 5.31 -0.94 5.84
CA HIS A 108 4.72 -1.54 4.64
C HIS A 108 5.31 -2.93 4.32
N VAL A 109 6.64 -3.04 4.38
CA VAL A 109 7.40 -4.30 4.21
C VAL A 109 6.98 -5.34 5.25
N ARG A 110 6.79 -4.95 6.51
CA ARG A 110 6.37 -5.85 7.59
C ARG A 110 4.96 -6.38 7.42
N ASP A 111 4.08 -5.58 6.83
CA ASP A 111 2.68 -5.92 6.64
C ASP A 111 2.49 -6.78 5.37
N GLN A 112 3.01 -6.31 4.23
CA GLN A 112 2.71 -6.92 2.93
C GLN A 112 3.58 -8.13 2.58
N LEU A 113 4.87 -8.14 2.92
CA LEU A 113 5.75 -9.23 2.46
C LEU A 113 5.44 -10.61 3.05
N PRO A 114 5.07 -10.74 4.34
CA PRO A 114 4.70 -12.05 4.87
C PRO A 114 3.53 -12.69 4.11
N GLU A 115 2.55 -11.87 3.70
CA GLU A 115 1.40 -12.31 2.91
C GLU A 115 1.82 -12.68 1.48
N LEU A 116 2.66 -11.86 0.85
CA LEU A 116 3.13 -12.12 -0.52
C LEU A 116 3.98 -13.39 -0.64
N ILE A 117 4.85 -13.64 0.34
CA ILE A 117 5.81 -14.75 0.31
C ILE A 117 5.25 -16.02 1.00
N ASP A 118 4.09 -15.92 1.67
CA ASP A 118 3.46 -16.97 2.47
C ASP A 118 4.43 -17.51 3.56
N ARG A 119 5.22 -16.62 4.16
CA ARG A 119 6.24 -16.99 5.15
C ARG A 119 6.36 -15.93 6.24
N PRO A 120 6.64 -16.33 7.49
CA PRO A 120 6.87 -15.37 8.55
C PRO A 120 8.18 -14.62 8.31
N LEU A 121 8.06 -13.29 8.26
CA LEU A 121 9.19 -12.36 8.30
C LEU A 121 9.87 -12.48 9.67
N ASP A 122 11.19 -12.60 9.65
CA ASP A 122 12.01 -12.68 10.84
C ASP A 122 12.52 -11.30 11.26
N SER A 123 13.16 -10.59 10.33
CA SER A 123 13.77 -9.28 10.56
C SER A 123 14.00 -8.51 9.27
N ILE A 124 14.12 -7.19 9.39
CA ILE A 124 14.58 -6.30 8.31
C ILE A 124 16.05 -5.99 8.61
N VAL A 125 16.91 -6.29 7.65
CA VAL A 125 18.38 -6.18 7.79
C VAL A 125 18.87 -4.81 7.33
N GLU A 126 18.33 -4.33 6.21
CA GLU A 126 18.82 -3.13 5.54
C GLU A 126 17.66 -2.46 4.80
N VAL A 127 17.62 -1.14 4.84
CA VAL A 127 16.68 -0.30 4.08
C VAL A 127 17.52 0.83 3.49
N ASP A 128 17.48 0.96 2.18
CA ASP A 128 18.26 1.94 1.43
C ASP A 128 17.36 2.61 0.39
N ARG A 129 17.54 3.92 0.21
CA ARG A 129 16.83 4.70 -0.81
C ARG A 129 17.69 4.75 -2.06
N ASP A 130 17.17 4.20 -3.15
CA ASP A 130 17.82 4.13 -4.45
C ASP A 130 17.16 5.15 -5.40
N GLU A 131 17.75 5.46 -6.55
CA GLU A 131 17.19 6.46 -7.48
C GLU A 131 15.84 6.02 -8.08
N GLU A 132 15.60 4.71 -8.12
CA GLU A 132 14.38 4.08 -8.64
C GLU A 132 13.31 3.85 -7.56
N GLY A 133 13.61 4.07 -6.27
CA GLY A 133 12.71 3.79 -5.15
C GLY A 133 13.42 3.31 -3.89
N TRP A 134 13.00 2.18 -3.34
CA TRP A 134 13.55 1.62 -2.11
C TRP A 134 14.08 0.21 -2.32
N ARG A 135 15.24 -0.06 -1.73
CA ARG A 135 15.82 -1.39 -1.64
C ARG A 135 15.77 -1.84 -0.20
N VAL A 136 15.16 -2.99 0.04
CA VAL A 136 15.04 -3.56 1.37
C VAL A 136 15.56 -4.98 1.38
N ILE A 137 16.41 -5.26 2.36
CA ILE A 137 16.88 -6.60 2.65
C ILE A 137 16.14 -7.10 3.87
N VAL A 138 15.53 -8.27 3.73
CA VAL A 138 14.76 -8.93 4.78
C VAL A 138 15.15 -10.39 4.95
N GLU A 139 14.91 -10.91 6.14
CA GLU A 139 15.10 -12.31 6.47
C GLU A 139 13.74 -12.97 6.74
N PHE A 140 13.52 -14.15 6.14
CA PHE A 140 12.34 -14.98 6.39
C PHE A 140 12.74 -16.31 7.00
N ILE A 141 11.89 -16.86 7.87
CA ILE A 141 12.06 -18.23 8.36
C ILE A 141 11.54 -19.20 7.28
N GLU A 142 12.45 -19.76 6.48
CA GLU A 142 12.09 -20.74 5.44
C GLU A 142 11.73 -22.10 6.03
N ARG A 143 12.38 -22.48 7.15
CA ARG A 143 12.10 -23.73 7.85
C ARG A 143 12.39 -23.59 9.34
N ARG A 144 11.39 -23.95 10.14
CA ARG A 144 11.54 -24.05 11.60
C ARG A 144 12.30 -25.32 12.00
N SER A 145 13.20 -25.18 12.96
CA SER A 145 13.96 -26.27 13.61
C SER A 145 13.70 -26.25 15.12
N ILE A 146 14.04 -27.36 15.77
CA ILE A 146 14.08 -27.44 17.24
C ILE A 146 15.52 -27.82 17.63
N PRO A 147 16.26 -26.97 18.37
CA PRO A 147 15.84 -25.67 18.93
C PRO A 147 15.65 -24.56 17.85
N ASP A 148 14.89 -23.52 18.17
CA ASP A 148 14.60 -22.33 17.33
C ASP A 148 15.86 -21.54 16.91
N THR A 149 16.97 -21.71 17.65
CA THR A 149 18.29 -21.18 17.27
C THR A 149 18.87 -21.86 16.02
N GLN A 150 18.29 -22.98 15.57
CA GLN A 150 18.71 -23.72 14.37
C GLN A 150 17.75 -23.52 13.19
N ASP A 151 16.89 -22.50 13.24
CA ASP A 151 16.00 -22.14 12.15
C ASP A 151 16.81 -21.83 10.87
N ILE A 152 16.22 -22.19 9.72
CA ILE A 152 16.79 -21.86 8.41
C ILE A 152 16.17 -20.54 7.95
N LEU A 153 17.02 -19.53 7.86
CA LEU A 153 16.68 -18.20 7.38
C LEU A 153 17.00 -18.07 5.89
N GLY A 154 16.16 -17.35 5.16
CA GLY A 154 16.44 -16.92 3.80
C GLY A 154 16.54 -15.41 3.75
N ARG A 155 17.63 -14.87 3.18
CA ARG A 155 17.79 -13.44 2.92
C ARG A 155 17.18 -13.11 1.57
N TYR A 156 16.28 -12.14 1.54
CA TYR A 156 15.62 -11.67 0.34
C TYR A 156 15.98 -10.21 0.11
N GLU A 157 16.20 -9.88 -1.15
CA GLU A 157 16.26 -8.49 -1.61
C GLU A 157 14.92 -8.16 -2.25
N VAL A 158 14.29 -7.10 -1.75
CA VAL A 158 13.01 -6.58 -2.20
C VAL A 158 13.24 -5.20 -2.75
N ARG A 159 12.67 -4.91 -3.92
CA ARG A 159 12.63 -3.58 -4.51
C ARG A 159 11.21 -3.06 -4.47
N LEU A 160 11.07 -1.86 -3.92
CA LEU A 160 9.83 -1.13 -3.82
C LEU A 160 9.94 0.17 -4.59
N SER A 161 8.82 0.64 -5.13
CA SER A 161 8.73 1.98 -5.72
C SER A 161 8.77 3.06 -4.65
N VAL A 162 8.92 4.32 -5.07
CA VAL A 162 8.90 5.49 -4.17
C VAL A 162 7.65 5.54 -3.27
N ASP A 163 6.53 5.03 -3.77
CA ASP A 163 5.23 4.94 -3.08
C ASP A 163 5.16 3.77 -2.07
N GLY A 164 6.18 2.92 -2.02
CA GLY A 164 6.23 1.75 -1.13
C GLY A 164 5.68 0.46 -1.75
N GLN A 165 5.14 0.50 -2.96
CA GLN A 165 4.64 -0.71 -3.64
C GLN A 165 5.77 -1.66 -4.04
N ILE A 166 5.63 -2.96 -3.75
CA ILE A 166 6.62 -4.00 -4.07
C ILE A 166 6.55 -4.36 -5.56
N HIS A 167 7.64 -4.16 -6.31
CA HIS A 167 7.71 -4.52 -7.74
C HIS A 167 8.53 -5.77 -8.02
N SER A 168 9.49 -6.10 -7.15
CA SER A 168 10.35 -7.27 -7.34
C SER A 168 10.87 -7.78 -6.00
N TYR A 169 11.01 -9.09 -5.89
CA TYR A 169 11.75 -9.72 -4.80
C TYR A 169 12.57 -10.90 -5.33
N ARG A 170 13.72 -11.15 -4.70
CA ARG A 170 14.54 -12.33 -4.98
C ARG A 170 15.18 -12.88 -3.72
N ARG A 171 15.30 -14.21 -3.63
CA ARG A 171 16.12 -14.85 -2.59
C ARG A 171 17.60 -14.75 -2.95
N ARG A 172 18.39 -14.13 -2.08
CA ARG A 172 19.85 -13.99 -2.25
C ARG A 172 20.59 -15.22 -1.76
N ASN A 173 20.26 -15.69 -0.56
CA ASN A 173 20.90 -16.86 0.04
C ASN A 173 19.97 -17.50 1.08
N ARG A 174 20.44 -18.61 1.65
CA ARG A 174 19.78 -19.32 2.74
C ARG A 174 20.84 -19.88 3.69
N TYR A 175 20.69 -19.64 4.98
CA TYR A 175 21.65 -20.04 6.02
C TYR A 175 20.90 -20.47 7.28
N ARG A 176 21.64 -21.02 8.25
CA ARG A 176 21.09 -21.31 9.59
C ARG A 176 21.28 -20.08 10.46
N ARG A 177 20.35 -19.83 11.39
CA ARG A 177 20.46 -18.70 12.33
C ARG A 177 21.77 -18.69 13.16
N ASP A 178 22.33 -19.85 13.46
CA ASP A 178 23.63 -19.99 14.16
C ASP A 178 24.86 -19.77 13.25
N ASP A 179 24.64 -19.61 11.95
CA ASP A 179 25.70 -19.37 10.98
C ASP A 179 26.16 -17.91 11.08
N THR A 180 27.20 -17.70 11.88
CA THR A 180 27.89 -16.41 12.04
C THR A 180 28.87 -16.17 10.88
N THR A 181 28.45 -16.37 9.63
CA THR A 181 29.27 -15.92 8.50
C THR A 181 29.32 -14.39 8.52
N PRO A 182 30.49 -13.78 8.67
CA PRO A 182 30.60 -12.33 8.59
C PRO A 182 30.16 -11.87 7.20
N VAL A 183 29.30 -10.87 7.14
CA VAL A 183 28.98 -10.16 5.91
C VAL A 183 30.16 -9.22 5.60
N GLU A 184 30.96 -9.58 4.60
CA GLU A 184 32.01 -8.70 4.04
C GLU A 184 31.43 -7.63 3.11
#